data_AF-X1BAX1-F1
#
_entry.id   AF-X1BAX1-F1
#
_cell.length_a   1.000
_cell.length_b   1.000
_cell.length_c   1.000
_cell.angle_alpha   90.00
_cell.angle_beta   90.00
_cell.angle_gamma   90.00
#
_symmetry.space_group_name_H-M   'P 1'
#
loop_
_entity.id
_entity.type
_entity.pdbx_description
1 polymer ?
#
loop_
_entity_poly.entity_id
_entity_poly.type
_entity_poly.pdbx_seq_one_letter_code
_entity_poly.pdbx_strand_id
1 'polypeptide(L)' 'MKKNELEKKIRDIPGFPKEGIIFKDITPLLLDPESYKKSFNQYGERKR' A
#
# COMPACT_ATOMS: atom_id res chain seq x y z
N MET A 1 -3.79 -18.27 -1.09
CA MET A 1 -3.64 -16.92 -0.48
C MET A 1 -3.81 -15.88 -1.58
N LYS A 2 -4.89 -15.08 -1.57
CA LYS A 2 -5.05 -14.01 -2.56
C LYS A 2 -4.06 -12.89 -2.22
N LYS A 3 -3.02 -12.74 -3.04
CA LYS A 3 -2.12 -11.57 -2.98
C LYS A 3 -3.00 -10.35 -3.14
N ASN A 4 -2.99 -9.44 -2.17
CA ASN A 4 -3.94 -8.33 -2.15
C ASN A 4 -3.55 -7.41 -3.31
N GLU A 5 -4.45 -7.11 -4.25
CA GLU A 5 -4.11 -6.28 -5.44
C GLU A 5 -3.47 -4.94 -5.06
N LEU A 6 -3.80 -4.43 -3.87
CA LEU A 6 -3.22 -3.23 -3.27
C LEU A 6 -1.72 -3.37 -2.94
N GLU A 7 -1.26 -4.55 -2.51
CA GLU A 7 0.16 -4.79 -2.18
C GLU A 7 1.05 -4.66 -3.42
N LYS A 8 0.52 -4.94 -4.62
CA LYS A 8 1.25 -4.74 -5.88
C LYS A 8 1.55 -3.28 -6.17
N LYS A 9 0.86 -2.35 -5.50
CA LYS A 9 1.03 -0.90 -5.65
C LYS A 9 1.95 -0.29 -4.59
N ILE A 10 2.46 -1.10 -3.66
CA ILE A 10 3.42 -0.66 -2.64
C ILE A 10 4.83 -0.99 -3.13
N ARG A 11 5.72 0.02 -3.14
CA ARG A 11 7.12 -0.16 -3.52
C ARG A 11 8.01 -0.19 -2.29
N ASP A 12 9.03 -1.02 -2.34
CA ASP A 12 10.05 -1.10 -1.29
C ASP A 12 11.26 -0.26 -1.70
N ILE A 13 11.60 0.73 -0.88
CA ILE A 13 12.75 1.62 -1.09
C ILE A 13 13.73 1.40 0.08
N PRO A 14 14.79 0.60 -0.10
CA PRO A 14 15.80 0.37 0.94
C PRO A 14 16.68 1.61 1.16
N GLY A 15 17.09 1.84 2.40
CA GLY A 15 18.00 2.91 2.80
C GLY A 15 17.38 4.30 2.88
N PHE A 16 16.06 4.44 2.86
CA PHE A 16 15.36 5.73 2.91
C PHE A 16 14.51 5.90 4.19
N PRO A 17 14.50 7.07 4.84
CA PRO A 17 15.37 8.24 4.60
C PRO A 17 16.79 8.07 5.19
N LYS A 18 17.04 6.97 5.90
CA LYS A 18 18.33 6.64 6.52
C LYS A 18 18.66 5.17 6.24
N GLU A 19 19.95 4.85 6.28
CA GLU A 19 20.47 3.50 6.12
C GLU A 19 19.80 2.51 7.10
N GLY A 20 19.55 1.29 6.65
CA GLY A 20 18.91 0.23 7.43
C GLY A 20 17.37 0.26 7.44
N ILE A 21 16.71 1.26 6.83
CA ILE A 21 15.24 1.34 6.74
C ILE A 21 14.76 0.87 5.37
N ILE A 22 13.69 0.06 5.29
CA ILE A 22 12.95 -0.16 4.05
C ILE A 22 11.70 0.72 4.10
N PHE A 23 11.71 1.81 3.33
CA PHE A 23 10.56 2.67 3.18
C PHE A 23 9.51 2.02 2.27
N LYS A 24 8.27 1.95 2.75
CA LYS A 24 7.13 1.47 1.98
C LYS A 24 6.45 2.64 1.30
N ASP A 25 6.75 2.83 0.03
CA ASP A 25 6.15 3.88 -0.76
C ASP A 25 4.74 3.48 -1.22
N ILE A 26 3.75 4.14 -0.63
CA ILE A 26 2.33 3.98 -0.93
C ILE A 26 1.81 5.00 -1.96
N THR A 27 2.65 5.93 -2.44
CA THR A 27 2.24 6.95 -3.40
C THR A 27 1.57 6.37 -4.66
N PRO A 28 2.01 5.23 -5.25
CA PRO A 28 1.32 4.65 -6.41
C PRO A 28 -0.08 4.13 -6.09
N LEU A 29 -0.34 3.72 -4.85
CA LEU A 29 -1.66 3.33 -4.38
C LEU A 29 -2.56 4.55 -4.19
N LEU A 30 -2.02 5.63 -3.61
CA LEU A 30 -2.77 6.86 -3.35
C LEU A 30 -3.13 7.65 -4.62
N LEU A 31 -2.26 7.61 -5.64
CA LEU A 31 -2.50 8.28 -6.93
C LEU A 31 -3.51 7.55 -7.82
N ASP A 32 -3.81 6.28 -7.54
CA ASP A 32 -4.78 5.49 -8.28
C ASP A 32 -6.16 5.55 -7.58
N PRO A 33 -7.16 6.27 -8.14
CA PRO A 33 -8.45 6.46 -7.48
C PRO A 33 -9.18 5.14 -7.14
N GLU A 34 -9.00 4.11 -7.98
CA GLU A 34 -9.61 2.80 -7.76
C GLU A 34 -8.95 2.09 -6.58
N SER A 35 -7.61 2.00 -6.56
CA SER A 35 -6.87 1.40 -5.44
C SER A 35 -7.10 2.14 -4.14
N TYR A 36 -7.14 3.48 -4.17
CA TYR A 36 -7.46 4.31 -3.01
C TYR A 36 -8.84 3.93 -2.44
N LYS A 37 -9.90 3.97 -3.26
CA LYS A 37 -11.26 3.61 -2.81
C LYS A 37 -11.33 2.18 -2.27
N LYS A 38 -10.66 1.24 -2.94
CA LYS A 38 -10.63 -0.17 -2.54
C LYS A 38 -9.94 -0.36 -1.18
N SER A 39 -8.90 0.41 -0.87
CA SER A 39 -8.22 0.36 0.42
C SER A 39 -9.14 0.71 1.60
N PHE A 40 -9.98 1.73 1.45
CA PHE A 40 -10.96 2.12 2.47
C PHE A 40 -12.08 1.10 2.61
N ASN A 41 -12.61 0.59 1.50
CA ASN A 41 -13.65 -0.43 1.51
C ASN A 41 -13.16 -1.68 2.24
N GLN A 42 -11.96 -2.18 1.89
CA GLN A 42 -11.39 -3.36 2.52
C GLN A 42 -11.11 -3.13 4.01
N TYR A 43 -10.70 -1.93 4.42
CA TYR A 43 -10.53 -1.59 5.83
C TYR A 43 -11.87 -1.62 6.59
N GLY A 44 -12.92 -1.04 6.01
CA GLY A 44 -14.27 -1.03 6.58
C GLY A 44 -14.87 -2.43 6.72
N GLU A 45 -14.66 -3.32 5.75
CA GLU A 45 -15.12 -4.72 5.81
C GLU A 45 -14.43 -5.52 6.92
N ARG A 46 -13.13 -5.28 7.19
CA ARG A 46 -12.39 -5.98 8.26
C ARG A 46 -12.80 -5.56 9.68
N LYS A 47 -13.49 -4.42 9.82
CA LYS A 47 -13.89 -3.83 11.11
C LYS A 47 -15.36 -4.05 11.45
N ARG A 48 -16.11 -4.73 10.58
CA ARG A 48 -17.46 -5.24 10.84
C ARG A 48 -17.38 -6.68 11.33
#